data_AF-A0A7S3F001-F1
#
_entry.id   AF-A0A7S3F001-F1
#
_cell.length_a   1.000
_cell.length_b   1.000
_cell.length_c   1.000
_cell.angle_alpha   90.00
_cell.angle_beta   90.00
_cell.angle_gamma   90.00
#
_symmetry.space_group_name_H-M   'P 1'
#
loop_
_entity.id
_entity.type
_entity.pdbx_description
1 polymer ?
#
loop_
_entity_poly.entity_id
_entity_poly.type
_entity_poly.pdbx_seq_one_letter_code
_entity_poly.pdbx_strand_id
1 'polypeptide(L)'
;KQKMLCGSAVFLLEPENANPEHLQYDVFTRLLKPGIHYVSLPLQSSPKSDLCTLLTQAVDWAEAHPREVATIARAGLALARDTMQMEAIYWYMSVALAAS
;
A
#
# COMPACT_ATOMS: atom_id res chain seq x y z
N LYS A 1 -2.50 0.60 -6.13
CA LYS A 1 -1.73 0.81 -7.39
C LYS A 1 -2.01 2.18 -8.02
N GLN A 2 -3.14 2.38 -8.69
CA GLN A 2 -3.47 3.66 -9.36
C GLN A 2 -3.39 4.87 -8.43
N LYS A 3 -3.90 4.76 -7.19
CA LYS A 3 -3.82 5.83 -6.19
C LYS A 3 -2.38 6.27 -5.88
N MET A 4 -1.42 5.34 -5.88
CA MET A 4 0.01 5.65 -5.67
C MET A 4 0.62 6.35 -6.88
N LEU A 5 0.21 5.98 -8.11
CA LEU A 5 0.68 6.63 -9.34
C LEU A 5 0.24 8.09 -9.44
N CYS A 6 -0.86 8.47 -8.78
CA CYS A 6 -1.29 9.86 -8.64
C CYS A 6 -0.43 10.67 -7.64
N GLY A 7 0.55 10.05 -6.97
CA GLY A 7 1.35 10.70 -5.92
C GLY A 7 0.60 10.92 -4.61
N SER A 8 -0.57 10.30 -4.44
CA SER A 8 -1.35 10.37 -3.21
C SER A 8 -0.77 9.44 -2.14
N ALA A 9 -0.86 9.86 -0.88
CA ALA A 9 -0.67 8.94 0.24
C ALA A 9 -1.75 7.87 0.22
N VAL A 10 -1.35 6.62 0.48
CA VAL A 10 -2.27 5.48 0.52
C VAL A 10 -2.36 4.96 1.94
N PHE A 11 -3.59 4.89 2.43
CA PHE A 11 -3.95 4.23 3.68
C PHE A 11 -4.53 2.86 3.33
N LEU A 12 -3.87 1.80 3.78
CA LEU A 12 -4.30 0.43 3.53
C LEU A 12 -5.02 -0.09 4.76
N LEU A 13 -6.27 -0.47 4.59
CA LEU A 13 -7.06 -1.13 5.63
C LEU A 13 -6.63 -2.60 5.71
N GLU A 14 -5.96 -2.98 6.79
CA GLU A 14 -5.43 -4.32 7.00
C GLU A 14 -6.30 -5.06 8.04
N PRO A 15 -6.83 -6.27 7.76
CA PRO A 15 -7.52 -7.05 8.77
C PRO A 15 -6.63 -7.33 10.00
N GLU A 16 -7.19 -7.31 11.21
CA GLU A 16 -6.47 -7.57 12.49
C GLU A 16 -5.66 -8.88 12.48
N ASN A 17 -6.15 -9.90 11.76
CA ASN A 17 -5.53 -11.22 11.63
C ASN A 17 -5.00 -11.49 10.22
N ALA A 18 -4.69 -10.45 9.44
CA ALA A 18 -4.17 -10.64 8.11
C ALA A 18 -2.77 -11.27 8.19
N ASN A 19 -2.66 -12.54 7.80
CA ASN A 19 -1.36 -13.10 7.47
C ASN A 19 -0.75 -12.21 6.35
N PRO A 20 0.46 -11.63 6.54
CA PRO A 20 1.08 -10.77 5.53
C PRO A 20 1.25 -11.45 4.17
N GLU A 21 1.25 -12.79 4.11
CA GLU A 21 1.24 -13.55 2.85
C GLU A 21 -0.08 -13.46 2.08
N HIS A 22 -1.22 -13.24 2.77
CA HIS A 22 -2.55 -13.16 2.15
C HIS A 22 -2.86 -11.77 1.58
N LEU A 23 -2.12 -10.73 1.97
CA LEU A 23 -2.21 -9.37 1.40
C LEU A 23 -1.40 -9.21 0.11
N GLN A 24 -0.60 -10.22 -0.26
CA GLN A 24 0.39 -10.19 -1.34
C GLN A 24 -0.12 -10.86 -2.63
N TYR A 25 -1.18 -10.29 -3.21
CA TYR A 25 -1.86 -10.83 -4.40
C TYR A 25 -1.02 -10.76 -5.68
N ASP A 26 -0.03 -9.87 -5.75
CA ASP A 26 0.79 -9.66 -6.93
C ASP A 26 2.20 -9.10 -6.60
N VAL A 27 3.09 -9.13 -7.58
CA VAL A 27 4.51 -8.71 -7.46
C VAL A 27 4.65 -7.33 -6.84
N PHE A 28 3.81 -6.39 -7.23
CA PHE A 28 3.88 -5.04 -6.69
C PHE A 28 3.51 -5.01 -5.21
N THR A 29 2.41 -5.67 -4.84
CA THR A 29 1.97 -5.72 -3.44
C THR A 29 2.99 -6.41 -2.52
N ARG A 30 3.78 -7.37 -3.05
CA ARG A 30 4.89 -8.03 -2.33
C ARG A 30 6.05 -7.09 -1.99
N LEU A 31 6.24 -6.04 -2.79
CA LEU A 31 7.32 -5.08 -2.61
C LEU A 31 6.91 -3.92 -1.68
N LEU A 32 5.62 -3.77 -1.40
CA LEU A 32 5.12 -2.74 -0.49
C LEU A 32 5.57 -3.02 0.95
N LYS A 33 5.83 -1.95 1.69
CA LYS A 33 6.23 -2.00 3.10
C LYS A 33 5.42 -0.96 3.87
N PRO A 34 4.76 -1.36 4.98
CA PRO A 34 4.01 -0.42 5.81
C PRO A 34 4.96 0.61 6.42
N GLY A 35 4.49 1.86 6.54
CA GLY A 35 5.27 3.01 7.04
C GLY A 35 6.32 3.56 6.06
N ILE A 36 6.59 2.85 4.96
CA ILE A 36 7.53 3.30 3.91
C ILE A 36 6.77 3.69 2.64
N HIS A 37 5.92 2.80 2.13
CA HIS A 37 5.22 2.99 0.86
C HIS A 37 3.72 3.33 1.04
N TYR A 38 3.17 3.02 2.20
CA TYR A 38 1.77 3.25 2.56
C TYR A 38 1.63 3.30 4.09
N VAL A 39 0.50 3.83 4.58
CA VAL A 39 0.14 3.82 6.00
C VAL A 39 -0.77 2.63 6.25
N SER A 40 -0.41 1.76 7.20
CA SER A 40 -1.26 0.64 7.61
C SER A 40 -2.30 1.12 8.62
N LEU A 41 -3.55 0.72 8.41
CA LEU A 41 -4.68 0.95 9.30
C LEU A 41 -5.28 -0.41 9.69
N PRO A 42 -4.99 -0.92 10.89
CA PRO A 42 -5.53 -2.20 11.33
C PRO A 42 -7.03 -2.10 11.59
N LEU A 43 -7.82 -2.88 10.86
CA LEU A 43 -9.24 -3.08 11.07
C LEU A 43 -9.43 -4.05 12.23
N GLN A 44 -9.83 -3.52 13.39
CA GLN A 44 -10.30 -4.36 14.49
C GLN A 44 -11.59 -5.07 14.10
N SER A 45 -11.81 -6.25 14.67
CA SER A 45 -12.93 -7.17 14.39
C SER A 45 -14.33 -6.63 14.78
N SER A 46 -14.46 -5.36 15.12
CA SER A 46 -15.57 -4.72 15.84
C SER A 46 -16.33 -3.70 14.93
N PRO A 47 -17.57 -3.24 15.25
CA PRO A 47 -18.59 -2.86 14.27
C PRO A 47 -18.26 -1.58 13.47
N LYS A 48 -19.08 -1.29 12.44
CA LYS A 48 -18.93 -0.15 11.51
C LYS A 48 -18.64 1.22 12.16
N SER A 49 -19.01 1.45 13.42
CA SER A 49 -18.66 2.67 14.19
C SER A 49 -17.16 2.86 14.34
N ASP A 50 -16.42 1.76 14.39
CA ASP A 50 -14.98 1.76 14.65
C ASP A 50 -14.21 2.13 13.38
N LEU A 51 -14.77 1.81 12.19
CA LEU A 51 -14.19 2.20 10.91
C LEU A 51 -14.23 3.71 10.68
N CYS A 52 -15.39 4.36 10.90
CA CYS A 52 -15.49 5.81 10.72
C CYS A 52 -14.54 6.54 11.66
N THR A 53 -14.45 6.10 12.91
CA THR A 53 -13.52 6.67 13.90
C THR A 53 -12.07 6.47 13.50
N LEU A 54 -11.70 5.26 13.05
CA LEU A 54 -10.36 4.95 12.55
C LEU A 54 -9.98 5.82 11.35
N LEU A 55 -10.90 6.01 10.40
CA LEU A 55 -10.67 6.86 9.23
C LEU A 55 -10.49 8.33 9.62
N THR A 56 -11.30 8.85 10.54
CA THR A 56 -11.15 10.23 11.05
C THR A 56 -9.79 10.40 11.72
N GLN A 57 -9.40 9.48 12.62
CA GLN A 57 -8.10 9.52 13.28
C GLN A 57 -6.92 9.44 12.30
N ALA A 58 -7.06 8.62 11.24
CA ALA A 58 -6.04 8.52 10.20
C ALA A 58 -5.88 9.82 9.41
N VAL A 59 -6.99 10.49 9.09
CA VAL A 59 -6.98 11.81 8.42
C VAL A 59 -6.38 12.87 9.34
N ASP A 60 -6.84 12.94 10.60
CA ASP A 60 -6.33 13.91 11.59
C ASP A 60 -4.81 13.76 11.78
N TRP A 61 -4.34 12.51 11.90
CA TRP A 61 -2.91 12.22 11.97
C TRP A 61 -2.18 12.69 10.71
N ALA A 62 -2.74 12.44 9.52
CA ALA A 62 -2.13 12.81 8.25
C ALA A 62 -2.00 14.33 8.08
N GLU A 63 -3.03 15.07 8.49
CA GLU A 63 -3.04 16.53 8.47
C GLU A 63 -2.04 17.12 9.48
N ALA A 64 -1.84 16.46 10.63
CA ALA A 64 -0.84 16.83 11.62
C ALA A 64 0.61 16.50 11.19
N HIS A 65 0.81 15.52 10.30
CA HIS A 65 2.13 15.03 9.87
C HIS A 65 2.38 15.16 8.36
N PRO A 66 2.19 16.34 7.74
CA PRO A 66 2.17 16.48 6.28
C PRO A 66 3.50 16.11 5.61
N ARG A 67 4.64 16.36 6.28
CA ARG A 67 5.97 16.01 5.76
C ARG A 67 6.21 14.50 5.73
N GLU A 68 5.77 13.80 6.76
CA GLU A 68 5.89 12.35 6.86
C GLU A 68 5.01 11.69 5.80
N VAL A 69 3.75 12.10 5.71
CA VAL A 69 2.78 11.64 4.71
C VAL A 69 3.31 11.87 3.29
N ALA A 70 3.85 13.07 3.00
CA ALA A 70 4.43 13.36 1.69
C ALA A 70 5.68 12.52 1.39
N THR A 71 6.43 12.10 2.41
CA THR A 71 7.59 11.22 2.25
C THR A 71 7.15 9.80 1.90
N ILE A 72 6.17 9.28 2.64
CA ILE A 72 5.56 7.96 2.36
C ILE A 72 4.95 7.94 0.95
N ALA A 73 4.17 8.98 0.59
CA ALA A 73 3.54 9.08 -0.72
C ALA A 73 4.57 9.10 -1.87
N ARG A 74 5.67 9.85 -1.71
CA ARG A 74 6.76 9.88 -2.71
C ARG A 74 7.46 8.53 -2.87
N ALA A 75 7.72 7.84 -1.75
CA ALA A 75 8.32 6.51 -1.79
C ALA A 75 7.39 5.48 -2.46
N GLY A 76 6.09 5.50 -2.15
CA GLY A 76 5.10 4.66 -2.80
C GLY A 76 4.96 4.94 -4.31
N LEU A 77 4.99 6.22 -4.71
CA LEU A 77 4.99 6.63 -6.12
C LEU A 77 6.24 6.13 -6.86
N ALA A 78 7.43 6.27 -6.25
CA ALA A 78 8.67 5.81 -6.84
C ALA A 78 8.63 4.30 -7.12
N LEU A 79 8.28 3.50 -6.10
CA LEU A 79 8.13 2.06 -6.27
C LEU A 79 7.10 1.71 -7.35
N ALA A 80 5.94 2.37 -7.37
CA ALA A 80 4.90 2.12 -8.36
C ALA A 80 5.37 2.43 -9.79
N ARG A 81 6.14 3.52 -9.98
CA ARG A 81 6.73 3.86 -11.28
C ARG A 81 7.77 2.84 -11.73
N ASP A 82 8.58 2.32 -10.83
CA ASP A 82 9.64 1.38 -11.19
C ASP A 82 9.07 -0.01 -11.52
N THR A 83 8.05 -0.43 -10.79
CA THR A 83 7.49 -1.80 -10.87
C THR A 83 6.34 -1.96 -11.85
N MET A 84 5.64 -0.87 -12.22
CA MET A 84 4.53 -0.92 -13.17
C MET A 84 4.93 -0.48 -14.59
N GLN A 85 6.23 -0.38 -14.86
CA GLN A 85 6.69 -0.30 -16.25
C GLN A 85 6.34 -1.59 -16.97
N MET A 86 5.82 -1.47 -18.19
CA MET A 86 5.42 -2.63 -19.01
C MET A 86 6.59 -3.63 -19.16
N GLU A 87 7.82 -3.11 -19.28
CA GLU A 87 9.05 -3.89 -19.33
C GLU A 87 9.25 -4.76 -18.08
N ALA A 88 9.04 -4.21 -16.88
CA ALA A 88 9.14 -4.96 -15.62
C ALA A 88 8.06 -6.06 -15.52
N ILE A 89 6.86 -5.79 -16.02
CA ILE A 89 5.75 -6.77 -16.03
C ILE A 89 6.08 -7.92 -17.00
N TYR A 90 6.52 -7.62 -18.22
CA TYR A 90 6.87 -8.63 -19.21
C TYR A 90 8.07 -9.48 -18.78
N TRP A 91 9.09 -8.86 -18.17
CA TRP A 91 10.23 -9.58 -17.59
C TRP A 91 9.79 -10.55 -16.49
N TYR A 92 8.93 -10.11 -15.57
CA TYR A 92 8.44 -11.00 -14.52
C TYR A 92 7.68 -12.19 -15.11
N MET A 93 6.81 -11.96 -16.09
CA MET A 93 6.07 -13.04 -16.76
C MET A 93 7.01 -14.02 -17.48
N SER A 94 8.04 -13.53 -18.19
CA SER A 94 8.97 -14.41 -18.90
C SER A 94 9.78 -15.27 -17.95
N VAL A 95 10.26 -14.72 -16.83
CA VAL A 95 10.96 -15.49 -15.79
C VAL A 95 10.03 -16.51 -15.13
N ALA A 96 8.80 -16.11 -14.78
CA ALA A 96 7.84 -17.00 -14.13
C ALA A 96 7.42 -18.18 -15.03
N LEU A 97 7.21 -17.94 -16.33
CA LEU A 97 6.85 -18.97 -17.31
C LEU A 97 8.03 -19.87 -17.70
N ALA A 98 9.27 -19.39 -17.60
CA ALA A 98 10.45 -20.20 -17.85
C ALA A 98 10.81 -21.11 -16.65
N ALA A 99 10.27 -20.84 -15.47
CA ALA A 99 10.52 -21.58 -14.24
C ALA A 99 9.46 -22.66 -13.95
N SER A 100 8.47 -22.84 -14.83
CA SER A 100 7.41 -23.88 -14.78
C SER A 100 7.64 -24.96 -15.82
#